data_AF-A0A2G5CDT9-F1
#
_entry.id   AF-A0A2G5CDT9-F1
#
_cell.length_a   1.000
_cell.length_b   1.000
_cell.length_c   1.000
_cell.angle_alpha   90.00
_cell.angle_beta   90.00
_cell.angle_gamma   90.00
#
_symmetry.space_group_name_H-M   'P 1'
#
loop_
_entity.id
_entity.type
_entity.pdbx_description
1 polymer ?
#
loop_
_entity_poly.entity_id
_entity_poly.type
_entity_poly.pdbx_seq_one_letter_code
_entity_poly.pdbx_strand_id
1 'polypeptide(L)'
;MTGLSQLYLISLCFYLLHLLDFSEFVVSQSIVQYLPGFNGPLPFYLETGYVSVSEFNDVQLFYYFVKSESNPTKDPLILWLSGGPGCSALTALAFEFGPLHFKIAEYNGSLPTLELNPNSWTRVANILFLDSPVGTGFSYSRSFQGSYTTDTKSAQQSYSFIRKWLTDHPEFLSNPLYIGGVSYSGVIIPVIAQHISDGVEVGNKPLLNLKGYLLGNPVTGGELETNSKVPFAYRMGLLSDELFESAKKNCGGNYVNVNPSNVQCTKDLQAISECTSRINSPHILEPSCILVTPKPKEINSSRIIHSPPHTPGFECRSYGYMLSYYWANDKRVRMALNVRKGTVLEWIRCNSGINYLADR
;
A
#
# COMPACT_ATOMS: atom_id res chain seq x y z
N MET A 1 -37.96 -17.30 56.54
CA MET A 1 -36.94 -16.34 56.05
C MET A 1 -35.87 -17.14 55.32
N THR A 2 -36.23 -17.57 54.11
CA THR A 2 -35.95 -18.94 53.66
C THR A 2 -35.62 -18.92 52.18
N GLY A 3 -34.37 -19.26 51.83
CA GLY A 3 -33.89 -19.76 50.53
C GLY A 3 -34.00 -18.84 49.31
N LEU A 4 -35.18 -18.28 49.05
CA LEU A 4 -35.51 -17.54 47.83
C LEU A 4 -34.75 -16.23 47.70
N SER A 5 -34.61 -15.43 48.76
CA SER A 5 -33.87 -14.15 48.70
C SER A 5 -32.39 -14.33 48.39
N GLN A 6 -31.79 -15.44 48.82
CA GLN A 6 -30.37 -15.74 48.62
C GLN A 6 -30.10 -16.24 47.19
N LEU A 7 -31.03 -16.99 46.60
CA LEU A 7 -31.00 -17.39 45.19
C LEU A 7 -31.14 -16.19 44.23
N TYR A 8 -31.97 -15.20 44.57
CA TYR A 8 -32.10 -13.97 43.78
C TYR A 8 -30.82 -13.13 43.78
N LEU A 9 -30.15 -13.01 44.93
CA LEU A 9 -28.88 -12.27 45.05
C LEU A 9 -27.73 -12.95 44.28
N ILE A 10 -27.66 -14.27 44.28
CA ILE A 10 -26.66 -15.04 43.52
C ILE A 10 -26.94 -14.91 42.01
N SER A 11 -28.20 -15.01 41.58
CA SER A 11 -28.59 -14.83 40.18
C SER A 11 -28.29 -13.41 39.66
N LEU A 12 -28.54 -12.38 40.49
CA LEU A 12 -28.15 -11.01 40.15
C LEU A 12 -26.63 -10.84 40.02
N CYS A 13 -25.84 -11.48 40.89
CA CYS A 13 -24.37 -11.46 40.77
C CYS A 13 -23.88 -12.15 39.50
N PHE A 14 -24.49 -13.27 39.08
CA PHE A 14 -24.14 -13.92 37.80
C PHE A 14 -24.56 -13.07 36.58
N TYR A 15 -25.69 -12.37 36.64
CA TYR A 15 -26.09 -11.41 35.60
C TYR A 15 -25.17 -10.17 35.56
N LEU A 16 -24.73 -9.66 36.72
CA LEU A 16 -23.75 -8.56 36.81
C LEU A 16 -22.34 -9.01 36.37
N LEU A 17 -21.95 -10.26 36.61
CA LEU A 17 -20.69 -10.84 36.12
C LEU A 17 -20.72 -11.11 34.60
N HIS A 18 -21.88 -11.41 34.02
CA HIS A 18 -22.06 -11.48 32.56
C HIS A 18 -22.18 -10.10 31.88
N LEU A 19 -22.52 -9.04 32.64
CA LEU A 19 -22.48 -7.66 32.16
C LEU A 19 -21.09 -7.01 32.31
N LEU A 20 -20.19 -7.65 33.05
CA LEU A 20 -18.74 -7.39 32.99
C LEU A 20 -18.13 -8.23 31.86
N ASP A 21 -18.74 -8.18 30.68
CA ASP A 21 -17.99 -8.42 29.46
C ASP A 21 -17.01 -7.24 29.41
N PHE A 22 -15.77 -7.46 29.86
CA PHE A 22 -14.68 -6.56 29.53
C PHE A 22 -14.58 -6.60 28.01
N SER A 23 -15.37 -5.77 27.33
CA SER A 23 -15.01 -5.34 26.00
C SER A 23 -13.62 -4.77 26.19
N GLU A 24 -12.59 -5.51 25.79
CA GLU A 24 -11.30 -4.91 25.53
C GLU A 24 -11.65 -3.67 24.70
N PHE A 25 -11.42 -2.48 25.25
CA PHE A 25 -11.49 -1.27 24.47
C PHE A 25 -10.42 -1.49 23.39
N VAL A 26 -10.86 -1.96 22.22
CA VAL A 26 -9.97 -2.13 21.08
C VAL A 26 -9.63 -0.70 20.69
N VAL A 27 -8.52 -0.20 21.25
CA VAL A 27 -8.06 1.15 20.97
C VAL A 27 -7.81 1.20 19.47
N SER A 28 -8.62 1.99 18.76
CA SER A 28 -8.60 2.03 17.29
C SER A 28 -7.35 2.71 16.75
N GLN A 29 -6.62 3.44 17.60
CA GLN A 29 -5.37 4.12 17.28
C GLN A 29 -4.37 4.04 18.44
N SER A 30 -3.08 4.15 18.14
CA SER A 30 -2.01 4.11 19.13
C SER A 30 -0.88 5.03 18.70
N ILE A 31 -0.38 5.83 19.64
CA ILE A 31 0.82 6.64 19.43
C ILE A 31 2.04 5.75 19.64
N VAL A 32 2.86 5.62 18.61
CA VAL A 32 4.07 4.80 18.62
C VAL A 32 5.25 5.66 19.06
N GLN A 33 5.65 5.52 20.33
CA GLN A 33 6.84 6.22 20.85
C GLN A 33 8.14 5.46 20.56
N TYR A 34 8.06 4.13 20.57
CA TYR A 34 9.20 3.24 20.36
C TYR A 34 8.84 2.24 19.27
N LEU A 35 9.65 2.20 18.23
CA LEU A 35 9.47 1.30 17.09
C LEU A 35 10.65 0.34 17.03
N PRO A 36 10.45 -0.98 17.23
CA PRO A 36 11.55 -1.94 17.19
C PRO A 36 12.33 -1.84 15.88
N GLY A 37 13.65 -1.90 15.96
CA GLY A 37 14.54 -1.66 14.82
C GLY A 37 15.02 -0.21 14.73
N PHE A 38 14.33 0.76 15.32
CA PHE A 38 14.82 2.12 15.49
C PHE A 38 15.56 2.29 16.82
N ASN A 39 16.66 3.04 16.83
CA ASN A 39 17.44 3.26 18.06
C ASN A 39 16.87 4.43 18.87
N GLY A 40 16.32 4.15 20.05
CA GLY A 40 15.73 5.15 20.94
C GLY A 40 14.26 5.49 20.60
N PRO A 41 13.69 6.53 21.23
CA PRO A 41 12.35 7.00 20.91
C PRO A 41 12.32 7.62 19.50
N LEU A 42 11.17 7.51 18.82
CA LEU A 42 10.97 8.18 17.53
C LEU A 42 11.04 9.70 17.71
N PRO A 43 11.82 10.43 16.89
CA PRO A 43 11.94 11.88 16.98
C PRO A 43 10.78 12.62 16.30
N PHE A 44 9.80 11.89 15.78
CA PHE A 44 8.59 12.41 15.13
C PHE A 44 7.35 11.71 15.69
N TYR A 45 6.20 12.36 15.54
CA TYR A 45 4.92 11.76 15.93
C TYR A 45 4.52 10.69 14.91
N LEU A 46 4.40 9.45 15.35
CA LEU A 46 3.80 8.36 14.60
C LEU A 46 2.57 7.86 15.35
N GLU A 47 1.46 7.78 14.63
CA GLU A 47 0.25 7.12 15.10
C GLU A 47 -0.12 6.02 14.12
N THR A 48 -0.58 4.89 14.63
CA THR A 48 -1.11 3.80 13.81
C THR A 48 -2.47 3.41 14.29
N GLY A 49 -3.30 2.91 13.39
CA GLY A 49 -4.66 2.54 13.77
C GLY A 49 -5.44 1.89 12.67
N TYR A 50 -6.70 1.62 12.98
CA TYR A 50 -7.69 1.08 12.07
C TYR A 50 -8.87 2.03 11.97
N VAL A 51 -9.41 2.17 10.77
CA VAL A 51 -10.70 2.81 10.54
C VAL A 51 -11.64 1.82 9.86
N SER A 52 -12.86 1.74 10.38
CA SER A 52 -13.92 0.90 9.83
C SER A 52 -14.60 1.59 8.66
N VAL A 53 -14.58 1.02 7.46
CA VAL A 53 -14.97 1.75 6.21
C VAL A 53 -16.16 1.18 5.46
N SER A 54 -16.69 0.03 5.86
CA SER A 54 -17.89 -0.55 5.28
C SER A 54 -19.14 -0.25 6.11
N GLU A 55 -20.31 -0.37 5.50
CA GLU A 55 -21.61 -0.20 6.15
C GLU A 55 -21.79 -1.16 7.34
N PHE A 56 -21.38 -2.42 7.16
CA PHE A 56 -21.43 -3.45 8.21
C PHE A 56 -20.24 -3.40 9.17
N ASN A 57 -19.38 -2.40 9.05
CA ASN A 57 -18.15 -2.25 9.81
C ASN A 57 -17.21 -3.47 9.76
N ASP A 58 -17.36 -4.34 8.77
CA ASP A 58 -16.59 -5.57 8.60
C ASP A 58 -15.24 -5.34 7.91
N VAL A 59 -15.00 -4.20 7.26
CA VAL A 59 -13.72 -3.85 6.63
C VAL A 59 -12.96 -2.84 7.48
N GLN A 60 -11.74 -3.19 7.86
CA GLN A 60 -10.86 -2.41 8.72
C GLN A 60 -9.61 -2.04 7.93
N LEU A 61 -9.43 -0.74 7.61
CA LEU A 61 -8.22 -0.27 6.94
C LEU A 61 -7.20 0.24 7.96
N PHE A 62 -5.97 -0.26 7.87
CA PHE A 62 -4.85 0.13 8.69
C PHE A 62 -4.15 1.36 8.11
N TYR A 63 -3.67 2.25 8.97
CA TYR A 63 -2.90 3.41 8.55
C TYR A 63 -1.69 3.66 9.44
N TYR A 64 -0.73 4.38 8.87
CA TYR A 64 0.34 5.07 9.59
C TYR A 64 0.15 6.57 9.37
N PHE A 65 0.05 7.33 10.44
CA PHE A 65 -0.06 8.78 10.40
C PHE A 65 1.21 9.41 10.98
N VAL A 66 1.88 10.24 10.19
CA VAL A 66 3.04 11.02 10.62
C VAL A 66 2.70 12.50 10.55
N LYS A 67 2.80 13.21 11.68
CA LYS A 67 2.59 14.66 11.70
C LYS A 67 3.75 15.38 11.03
N SER A 68 3.46 16.55 10.49
CA SER A 68 4.50 17.43 9.97
C SER A 68 5.54 17.75 11.05
N GLU A 69 6.82 17.72 10.72
CA GLU A 69 7.90 18.15 11.61
C GLU A 69 8.04 19.69 11.66
N SER A 70 7.34 20.40 10.76
CA SER A 70 7.28 21.87 10.71
C SER A 70 6.09 22.39 11.54
N ASN A 71 4.91 22.57 10.94
CA ASN A 71 3.73 23.09 11.60
C ASN A 71 2.50 22.21 11.28
N PRO A 72 2.28 21.13 12.06
CA PRO A 72 1.18 20.20 11.85
C PRO A 72 -0.20 20.84 11.67
N THR A 73 -0.46 21.97 12.33
CA THR A 73 -1.76 22.63 12.30
C THR A 73 -2.01 23.47 11.04
N LYS A 74 -0.96 23.78 10.27
CA LYS A 74 -1.05 24.60 9.04
C LYS A 74 -0.60 23.85 7.80
N ASP A 75 0.34 22.94 7.96
CA ASP A 75 0.93 22.18 6.85
C ASP A 75 -0.10 21.24 6.22
N PRO A 76 0.01 20.94 4.92
CA PRO A 76 -0.97 20.10 4.23
C PRO A 76 -1.17 18.73 4.89
N LEU A 77 -2.38 18.20 4.79
CA LEU A 77 -2.68 16.79 5.06
C LEU A 77 -2.69 16.03 3.73
N ILE A 78 -1.91 14.96 3.65
CA ILE A 78 -1.81 14.12 2.46
C ILE A 78 -2.29 12.71 2.81
N LEU A 79 -3.34 12.24 2.15
CA LEU A 79 -3.65 10.80 2.13
C LEU A 79 -2.85 10.14 1.01
N TRP A 80 -2.01 9.16 1.32
CA TRP A 80 -1.17 8.48 0.35
C TRP A 80 -1.50 6.99 0.20
N LEU A 81 -1.73 6.54 -1.04
CA LEU A 81 -1.95 5.14 -1.39
C LEU A 81 -0.83 4.62 -2.30
N SER A 82 -0.13 3.59 -1.83
CA SER A 82 0.76 2.78 -2.67
C SER A 82 -0.06 1.98 -3.70
N GLY A 83 0.56 1.63 -4.83
CA GLY A 83 -0.13 0.98 -5.94
C GLY A 83 -0.26 -0.55 -5.81
N GLY A 84 0.12 -1.25 -6.88
CA GLY A 84 -0.01 -2.71 -6.99
C GLY A 84 -1.02 -3.10 -8.08
N PRO A 85 -2.31 -3.37 -7.77
CA PRO A 85 -2.99 -3.14 -6.49
C PRO A 85 -2.51 -4.08 -5.36
N GLY A 86 -2.73 -3.68 -4.11
CA GLY A 86 -2.41 -4.50 -2.93
C GLY A 86 -1.03 -4.29 -2.32
N CYS A 87 -0.31 -3.22 -2.70
CA CYS A 87 0.94 -2.87 -2.06
C CYS A 87 0.72 -2.00 -0.81
N SER A 88 1.33 -2.41 0.30
CA SER A 88 1.25 -1.75 1.60
C SER A 88 1.87 -0.35 1.58
N ALA A 89 1.27 0.54 2.36
CA ALA A 89 1.70 1.91 2.58
C ALA A 89 3.07 2.00 3.27
N LEU A 90 3.53 0.92 3.91
CA LEU A 90 4.92 0.81 4.37
C LEU A 90 5.93 1.01 3.24
N THR A 91 5.52 0.76 1.99
CA THR A 91 6.31 1.08 0.79
C THR A 91 6.69 2.55 0.76
N ALA A 92 5.69 3.43 0.82
CA ALA A 92 5.92 4.87 0.80
C ALA A 92 6.60 5.36 2.08
N LEU A 93 6.22 4.78 3.23
CA LEU A 93 6.76 5.16 4.54
C LEU A 93 8.26 4.86 4.70
N ALA A 94 8.76 3.77 4.12
CA ALA A 94 10.12 3.27 4.36
C ALA A 94 11.04 3.20 3.12
N PHE A 95 10.51 3.36 1.90
CA PHE A 95 11.29 3.22 0.66
C PHE A 95 11.15 4.37 -0.33
N GLU A 96 10.19 5.28 -0.12
CA GLU A 96 9.96 6.41 -1.01
C GLU A 96 10.29 7.72 -0.28
N PHE A 97 9.33 8.31 0.42
CA PHE A 97 9.45 9.65 0.98
C PHE A 97 9.00 9.77 2.45
N GLY A 98 8.67 8.66 3.10
CA GLY A 98 8.38 8.66 4.54
C GLY A 98 9.64 8.88 5.40
N PRO A 99 9.47 9.00 6.73
CA PRO A 99 10.51 9.46 7.65
C PRO A 99 11.56 8.41 7.98
N LEU A 100 11.38 7.17 7.50
CA LEU A 100 12.24 6.04 7.82
C LEU A 100 12.80 5.41 6.56
N HIS A 101 13.91 4.71 6.71
CA HIS A 101 14.36 3.71 5.74
C HIS A 101 15.02 2.53 6.45
N PHE A 102 15.06 1.38 5.78
CA PHE A 102 15.80 0.23 6.28
C PHE A 102 17.29 0.41 6.03
N LYS A 103 18.09 0.21 7.08
CA LYS A 103 19.54 0.12 6.94
C LYS A 103 19.90 -1.08 6.08
N ILE A 104 20.53 -0.84 4.94
CA ILE A 104 20.98 -1.90 4.03
C ILE A 104 22.30 -2.46 4.56
N ALA A 105 22.22 -3.58 5.27
CA ALA A 105 23.34 -4.34 5.82
C ALA A 105 23.02 -5.84 5.75
N GLU A 106 24.05 -6.69 5.85
CA GLU A 106 23.88 -8.14 5.78
C GLU A 106 22.91 -8.64 6.85
N TYR A 107 21.84 -9.30 6.38
CA TYR A 107 20.82 -9.87 7.22
C TYR A 107 21.37 -11.10 7.94
N ASN A 108 21.66 -10.93 9.22
CA ASN A 108 22.19 -11.96 10.10
C ASN A 108 21.09 -12.70 10.89
N GLY A 109 19.81 -12.55 10.51
CA GLY A 109 18.67 -13.11 11.23
C GLY A 109 18.17 -12.27 12.41
N SER A 110 18.82 -11.15 12.72
CA SER A 110 18.34 -10.20 13.73
C SER A 110 17.25 -9.29 13.17
N LEU A 111 16.55 -8.57 14.06
CA LEU A 111 15.52 -7.62 13.64
C LEU A 111 16.15 -6.52 12.75
N PRO A 112 15.62 -6.26 11.54
CA PRO A 112 16.15 -5.22 10.67
C PRO A 112 16.16 -3.85 11.34
N THR A 113 17.22 -3.08 11.07
CA THR A 113 17.41 -1.73 11.63
C THR A 113 16.76 -0.68 10.75
N LEU A 114 16.15 0.31 11.40
CA LEU A 114 15.56 1.50 10.80
C LEU A 114 16.44 2.72 11.10
N GLU A 115 16.60 3.56 10.10
CA GLU A 115 17.30 4.85 10.19
C GLU A 115 16.34 5.98 9.73
N LEU A 116 16.68 7.23 10.02
CA LEU A 116 15.88 8.38 9.58
C LEU A 116 16.13 8.70 8.11
N ASN A 117 15.07 9.01 7.37
CA ASN A 117 15.17 9.58 6.05
C ASN A 117 15.24 11.12 6.12
N PRO A 118 16.40 11.75 5.86
CA PRO A 118 16.54 13.21 5.95
C PRO A 118 15.73 13.97 4.90
N ASN A 119 15.31 13.28 3.82
CA ASN A 119 14.58 13.85 2.69
C ASN A 119 13.07 13.57 2.76
N SER A 120 12.55 13.26 3.95
CA SER A 120 11.14 12.92 4.09
C SER A 120 10.22 14.10 3.78
N TRP A 121 9.08 13.81 3.14
CA TRP A 121 8.01 14.79 2.96
C TRP A 121 7.31 15.15 4.26
N THR A 122 7.43 14.34 5.31
CA THR A 122 6.88 14.65 6.65
C THR A 122 7.54 15.87 7.27
N ARG A 123 8.63 16.39 6.69
CA ARG A 123 9.23 17.66 7.12
C ARG A 123 8.33 18.87 6.88
N VAL A 124 7.38 18.77 5.95
CA VAL A 124 6.51 19.89 5.51
C VAL A 124 5.05 19.50 5.31
N ALA A 125 4.66 18.27 5.68
CA ALA A 125 3.30 17.78 5.51
C ALA A 125 2.93 16.75 6.58
N ASN A 126 1.66 16.73 6.95
CA ASN A 126 1.06 15.62 7.69
C ASN A 126 0.69 14.53 6.67
N ILE A 127 1.09 13.28 6.88
CA ILE A 127 0.88 12.23 5.89
C ILE A 127 0.21 11.01 6.53
N LEU A 128 -0.92 10.62 5.94
CA LEU A 128 -1.64 9.38 6.18
C LEU A 128 -1.25 8.35 5.12
N PHE A 129 -0.40 7.40 5.49
CA PHE A 129 -0.06 6.24 4.67
C PHE A 129 -1.11 5.15 4.90
N LEU A 130 -1.95 4.89 3.90
CA LEU A 130 -3.10 4.00 4.03
C LEU A 130 -2.84 2.63 3.37
N ASP A 131 -2.98 1.55 4.14
CA ASP A 131 -3.04 0.20 3.58
C ASP A 131 -4.42 -0.01 2.94
N SER A 132 -4.54 0.27 1.64
CA SER A 132 -5.76 0.11 0.85
C SER A 132 -5.43 -0.59 -0.47
N PRO A 133 -6.29 -1.49 -0.97
CA PRO A 133 -7.61 -1.91 -0.45
C PRO A 133 -7.52 -2.91 0.72
N VAL A 134 -8.68 -3.40 1.19
CA VAL A 134 -8.77 -4.51 2.14
C VAL A 134 -7.89 -5.71 1.74
N GLY A 135 -7.18 -6.31 2.71
CA GLY A 135 -6.21 -7.39 2.47
C GLY A 135 -4.79 -6.91 2.14
N THR A 136 -4.59 -5.60 2.01
CA THR A 136 -3.28 -4.95 1.85
C THR A 136 -2.63 -4.74 3.21
N GLY A 137 -1.34 -5.06 3.33
CA GLY A 137 -0.56 -4.82 4.55
C GLY A 137 -1.25 -5.37 5.81
N PHE A 138 -1.64 -4.50 6.73
CA PHE A 138 -2.36 -4.88 7.95
C PHE A 138 -3.88 -4.70 7.89
N SER A 139 -4.43 -4.24 6.77
CA SER A 139 -5.87 -4.09 6.54
C SER A 139 -6.56 -5.44 6.33
N TYR A 140 -7.75 -5.61 6.90
CA TYR A 140 -8.43 -6.90 6.90
C TYR A 140 -9.96 -6.78 6.86
N SER A 141 -10.62 -7.89 6.56
CA SER A 141 -12.07 -8.02 6.72
C SER A 141 -12.42 -9.05 7.78
N ARG A 142 -13.52 -8.82 8.50
CA ARG A 142 -14.15 -9.76 9.43
C ARG A 142 -15.16 -10.69 8.75
N SER A 143 -15.47 -10.45 7.48
CA SER A 143 -16.41 -11.26 6.70
C SER A 143 -15.78 -11.69 5.37
N PHE A 144 -16.31 -12.77 4.80
CA PHE A 144 -15.89 -13.21 3.48
C PHE A 144 -16.26 -12.19 2.40
N GLN A 145 -17.47 -11.62 2.46
CA GLN A 145 -17.99 -10.63 1.52
C GLN A 145 -17.18 -9.33 1.55
N GLY A 146 -16.77 -8.89 2.74
CA GLY A 146 -15.95 -7.70 2.92
C GLY A 146 -14.52 -7.86 2.39
N SER A 147 -14.06 -9.09 2.12
CA SER A 147 -12.75 -9.33 1.50
C SER A 147 -12.72 -9.02 -0.01
N TYR A 148 -13.87 -9.01 -0.68
CA TYR A 148 -13.99 -8.69 -2.10
C TYR A 148 -14.01 -7.18 -2.32
N THR A 149 -13.22 -6.72 -3.29
CA THR A 149 -13.16 -5.30 -3.62
C THR A 149 -12.90 -5.05 -5.10
N THR A 150 -13.15 -3.81 -5.52
CA THR A 150 -12.98 -3.33 -6.90
C THR A 150 -12.31 -1.95 -6.93
N ASP A 151 -12.05 -1.36 -8.10
CA ASP A 151 -11.53 0.02 -8.18
C ASP A 151 -12.53 0.98 -7.50
N THR A 152 -13.81 0.89 -7.90
CA THR A 152 -14.88 1.76 -7.37
C THR A 152 -15.10 1.55 -5.86
N LYS A 153 -15.18 0.30 -5.40
CA LYS A 153 -15.38 -0.02 -3.98
C LYS A 153 -14.18 0.42 -3.13
N SER A 154 -12.95 0.24 -3.62
CA SER A 154 -11.73 0.68 -2.93
C SER A 154 -11.68 2.21 -2.78
N ALA A 155 -12.05 2.95 -3.83
CA ALA A 155 -12.12 4.41 -3.80
C ALA A 155 -13.17 4.90 -2.79
N GLN A 156 -14.38 4.32 -2.81
CA GLN A 156 -15.44 4.64 -1.86
C GLN A 156 -15.05 4.35 -0.40
N GLN A 157 -14.37 3.22 -0.16
CA GLN A 157 -13.84 2.86 1.16
C GLN A 157 -12.75 3.83 1.63
N SER A 158 -11.88 4.28 0.72
CA SER A 158 -10.83 5.26 1.03
C SER A 158 -11.40 6.67 1.28
N TYR A 159 -12.47 7.05 0.58
CA TYR A 159 -13.25 8.25 0.88
C TYR A 159 -13.93 8.17 2.26
N SER A 160 -14.50 7.00 2.58
CA SER A 160 -15.10 6.75 3.90
C SER A 160 -14.05 6.78 5.02
N PHE A 161 -12.85 6.25 4.74
CA PHE A 161 -11.69 6.32 5.63
C PHE A 161 -11.37 7.76 6.01
N ILE A 162 -11.10 8.64 5.03
CA ILE A 162 -10.62 10.00 5.32
C ILE A 162 -11.68 10.83 6.06
N ARG A 163 -12.97 10.65 5.74
CA ARG A 163 -14.08 11.32 6.46
C ARG A 163 -14.17 10.90 7.92
N LYS A 164 -14.10 9.59 8.19
CA LYS A 164 -14.15 9.07 9.56
C LYS A 164 -12.89 9.46 10.33
N TRP A 165 -11.72 9.33 9.72
CA TRP A 165 -10.46 9.72 10.36
C TRP A 165 -10.46 11.21 10.75
N LEU A 166 -10.94 12.10 9.89
CA LEU A 166 -11.08 13.54 10.19
C LEU A 166 -12.22 13.88 11.15
N THR A 167 -13.16 12.96 11.37
CA THR A 167 -14.17 13.11 12.44
C THR A 167 -13.53 12.85 13.80
N ASP A 168 -12.61 11.88 13.87
CA ASP A 168 -11.85 11.55 15.07
C ASP A 168 -10.65 12.49 15.31
N HIS A 169 -10.18 13.18 14.25
CA HIS A 169 -9.07 14.14 14.28
C HIS A 169 -9.48 15.52 13.76
N PRO A 170 -10.42 16.20 14.44
CA PRO A 170 -11.00 17.45 13.97
C PRO A 170 -9.97 18.59 13.83
N GLU A 171 -8.82 18.51 14.51
CA GLU A 171 -7.75 19.50 14.42
C GLU A 171 -7.14 19.60 13.00
N PHE A 172 -7.28 18.56 12.16
CA PHE A 172 -6.78 18.56 10.79
C PHE A 172 -7.81 18.99 9.74
N LEU A 173 -9.05 19.28 10.14
CA LEU A 173 -10.13 19.65 9.20
C LEU A 173 -9.82 20.92 8.39
N SER A 174 -9.07 21.85 8.99
CA SER A 174 -8.73 23.11 8.34
C SER A 174 -7.52 22.99 7.40
N ASN A 175 -6.72 21.93 7.52
CA ASN A 175 -5.50 21.76 6.75
C ASN A 175 -5.82 21.61 5.25
N PRO A 176 -4.99 22.16 4.34
CA PRO A 176 -5.09 21.85 2.92
C PRO A 176 -5.00 20.34 2.69
N LEU A 177 -6.04 19.72 2.15
CA LEU A 177 -6.08 18.29 1.89
C LEU A 177 -5.63 17.98 0.46
N TYR A 178 -4.69 17.05 0.32
CA TYR A 178 -4.30 16.45 -0.94
C TYR A 178 -4.46 14.93 -0.89
N ILE A 179 -4.81 14.33 -2.02
CA ILE A 179 -4.92 12.88 -2.17
C ILE A 179 -3.80 12.43 -3.13
N GLY A 180 -2.94 11.54 -2.72
CA GLY A 180 -1.74 11.16 -3.45
C GLY A 180 -1.59 9.65 -3.64
N GLY A 181 -0.95 9.24 -4.73
CA GLY A 181 -0.60 7.83 -4.90
C GLY A 181 0.33 7.57 -6.06
N VAL A 182 0.77 6.32 -6.17
CA VAL A 182 1.74 5.86 -7.16
C VAL A 182 1.24 4.64 -7.92
N SER A 183 1.69 4.45 -9.17
CA SER A 183 1.44 3.24 -9.95
C SER A 183 -0.07 2.99 -10.16
N TYR A 184 -0.60 1.82 -9.80
CA TYR A 184 -2.02 1.48 -9.98
C TYR A 184 -2.98 2.44 -9.26
N SER A 185 -2.52 3.14 -8.21
CA SER A 185 -3.29 4.20 -7.55
C SER A 185 -3.66 5.35 -8.51
N GLY A 186 -3.03 5.45 -9.68
CA GLY A 186 -3.43 6.35 -10.77
C GLY A 186 -4.90 6.25 -11.17
N VAL A 187 -5.53 5.10 -10.96
CA VAL A 187 -6.98 4.94 -11.18
C VAL A 187 -7.82 5.21 -9.95
N ILE A 188 -7.31 4.91 -8.76
CA ILE A 188 -8.08 5.06 -7.51
C ILE A 188 -8.14 6.51 -7.06
N ILE A 189 -7.02 7.24 -7.15
CA ILE A 189 -6.86 8.59 -6.61
C ILE A 189 -7.81 9.60 -7.25
N PRO A 190 -7.97 9.65 -8.59
CA PRO A 190 -8.95 10.54 -9.21
C PRO A 190 -10.39 10.27 -8.76
N VAL A 191 -10.76 8.99 -8.57
CA VAL A 191 -12.10 8.61 -8.10
C VAL A 191 -12.32 9.02 -6.65
N ILE A 192 -11.31 8.91 -5.78
CA ILE A 192 -11.39 9.44 -4.41
C ILE A 192 -11.58 10.97 -4.44
N ALA A 193 -10.79 11.68 -5.24
CA ALA A 193 -10.90 13.13 -5.37
C ALA A 193 -12.29 13.55 -5.86
N GLN A 194 -12.88 12.80 -6.80
CA GLN A 194 -14.25 13.00 -7.25
C GLN A 194 -15.27 12.79 -6.12
N HIS A 195 -15.21 11.67 -5.39
CA HIS A 195 -16.09 11.43 -4.25
C HIS A 195 -16.02 12.54 -3.18
N ILE A 196 -14.83 13.10 -2.95
CA ILE A 196 -14.65 14.23 -2.04
C ILE A 196 -15.33 15.49 -2.61
N SER A 197 -15.11 15.80 -3.89
CA SER A 197 -15.72 16.95 -4.57
C SER A 197 -17.25 16.89 -4.51
N ASP A 198 -17.82 15.77 -4.96
CA ASP A 198 -19.27 15.52 -4.95
C ASP A 198 -19.82 15.63 -3.52
N GLY A 199 -19.08 15.10 -2.54
CA GLY A 199 -19.42 15.18 -1.13
C GLY A 199 -19.47 16.62 -0.60
N VAL A 200 -18.53 17.48 -1.03
CA VAL A 200 -18.52 18.91 -0.67
C VAL A 200 -19.70 19.63 -1.30
N GLU A 201 -20.02 19.35 -2.57
CA GLU A 201 -21.14 19.98 -3.29
C GLU A 201 -22.50 19.70 -2.63
N VAL A 202 -22.73 18.46 -2.19
CA VAL A 202 -23.99 18.09 -1.51
C VAL A 202 -23.97 18.36 0.00
N GLY A 203 -22.88 18.94 0.53
CA GLY A 203 -22.77 19.36 1.93
C GLY A 203 -22.52 18.23 2.94
N ASN A 204 -21.96 17.09 2.51
CA ASN A 204 -21.61 15.99 3.40
C ASN A 204 -20.59 16.45 4.47
N LYS A 205 -20.84 16.12 5.74
CA LYS A 205 -19.96 16.46 6.87
C LYS A 205 -19.03 15.28 7.24
N PRO A 206 -17.79 15.54 7.70
CA PRO A 206 -17.13 16.84 7.70
C PRO A 206 -16.82 17.33 6.29
N LEU A 207 -16.81 18.66 6.09
CA LEU A 207 -16.39 19.24 4.81
C LEU A 207 -14.88 19.09 4.69
N LEU A 208 -14.44 18.47 3.61
CA LEU A 208 -13.03 18.19 3.35
C LEU A 208 -12.41 19.35 2.55
N ASN A 209 -11.32 19.92 3.05
CA ASN A 209 -10.63 21.06 2.42
C ASN A 209 -9.72 20.63 1.25
N LEU A 210 -10.28 19.92 0.27
CA LEU A 210 -9.54 19.40 -0.89
C LEU A 210 -8.93 20.54 -1.72
N LYS A 211 -7.62 20.45 -2.00
CA LYS A 211 -6.89 21.38 -2.87
C LYS A 211 -6.39 20.75 -4.17
N GLY A 212 -6.26 19.43 -4.20
CA GLY A 212 -5.85 18.71 -5.40
C GLY A 212 -5.44 17.28 -5.11
N TYR A 213 -4.91 16.61 -6.12
CA TYR A 213 -4.36 15.27 -6.00
C TYR A 213 -3.01 15.16 -6.72
N LEU A 214 -2.20 14.17 -6.33
CA LEU A 214 -0.86 13.92 -6.88
C LEU A 214 -0.75 12.48 -7.37
N LEU A 215 -0.13 12.29 -8.53
CA LEU A 215 0.10 10.98 -9.12
C LEU A 215 1.58 10.78 -9.47
N GLY A 216 2.22 9.79 -8.86
CA GLY A 216 3.57 9.35 -9.22
C GLY A 216 3.53 8.17 -10.18
N ASN A 217 4.13 8.29 -11.37
CA ASN A 217 4.18 7.23 -12.39
C ASN A 217 2.88 6.41 -12.51
N PRO A 218 1.71 7.07 -12.70
CA PRO A 218 0.41 6.42 -12.59
C PRO A 218 0.10 5.50 -13.78
N VAL A 219 -0.80 4.55 -13.54
CA VAL A 219 -1.63 3.98 -14.61
C VAL A 219 -2.80 4.93 -14.86
N THR A 220 -2.97 5.40 -16.10
CA THR A 220 -4.05 6.32 -16.52
C THR A 220 -4.86 5.82 -17.72
N GLY A 221 -4.25 5.06 -18.62
CA GLY A 221 -4.88 4.47 -19.81
C GLY A 221 -4.06 3.27 -20.27
N GLY A 222 -4.28 2.11 -19.63
CA GLY A 222 -3.35 0.96 -19.63
C GLY A 222 -2.79 0.54 -20.99
N GLU A 223 -3.60 0.64 -22.05
CA GLU A 223 -3.16 0.36 -23.42
C GLU A 223 -2.19 1.41 -23.96
N LEU A 224 -2.46 2.71 -23.74
CA LEU A 224 -1.58 3.82 -24.14
C LEU A 224 -0.21 3.71 -23.46
N GLU A 225 -0.17 3.41 -22.16
CA GLU A 225 1.09 3.23 -21.45
C GLU A 225 1.83 1.96 -21.89
N THR A 226 1.12 0.87 -22.14
CA THR A 226 1.76 -0.37 -22.60
C THR A 226 2.31 -0.21 -24.01
N ASN A 227 1.56 0.47 -24.90
CA ASN A 227 1.98 0.78 -26.25
C ASN A 227 3.22 1.68 -26.27
N SER A 228 3.33 2.65 -25.35
CA SER A 228 4.45 3.59 -25.31
C SER A 228 5.78 2.97 -24.86
N LYS A 229 5.79 1.74 -24.34
CA LYS A 229 7.01 1.03 -23.93
C LYS A 229 7.98 0.80 -25.09
N VAL A 230 7.48 0.46 -26.28
CA VAL A 230 8.32 0.23 -27.47
C VAL A 230 9.04 1.52 -27.92
N PRO A 231 8.35 2.65 -28.17
CA PRO A 231 9.03 3.89 -28.53
C PRO A 231 9.89 4.45 -27.37
N PHE A 232 9.54 4.20 -26.11
CA PHE A 232 10.40 4.52 -24.97
C PHE A 232 11.71 3.72 -25.03
N ALA A 233 11.64 2.39 -25.17
CA ALA A 233 12.81 1.53 -25.25
C ALA A 233 13.74 1.92 -26.39
N TYR A 234 13.19 2.25 -27.56
CA TYR A 234 13.96 2.78 -28.69
C TYR A 234 14.68 4.09 -28.34
N ARG A 235 13.98 5.08 -27.77
CA ARG A 235 14.56 6.38 -27.40
C ARG A 235 15.61 6.28 -26.30
N MET A 236 15.54 5.24 -25.47
CA MET A 236 16.54 4.93 -24.45
C MET A 236 17.71 4.08 -24.99
N GLY A 237 17.77 3.83 -26.31
CA GLY A 237 18.85 3.08 -26.95
C GLY A 237 18.81 1.57 -26.67
N LEU A 238 17.68 1.04 -26.22
CA LEU A 238 17.52 -0.40 -25.93
C LEU A 238 17.19 -1.22 -27.18
N LEU A 239 16.77 -0.56 -28.26
CA LEU A 239 16.41 -1.18 -29.54
C LEU A 239 17.24 -0.55 -30.66
N SER A 240 17.69 -1.35 -31.63
CA SER A 240 18.32 -0.86 -32.85
C SER A 240 17.31 -0.13 -33.76
N ASP A 241 17.80 0.80 -34.59
CA ASP A 241 17.00 1.51 -35.60
C ASP A 241 16.24 0.53 -36.51
N GLU A 242 16.88 -0.55 -36.95
CA GLU A 242 16.29 -1.53 -37.86
C GLU A 242 15.09 -2.24 -37.22
N LEU A 243 15.25 -2.72 -35.99
CA LEU A 243 14.18 -3.39 -35.23
C LEU A 243 13.00 -2.45 -34.96
N PHE A 244 13.27 -1.21 -34.55
CA PHE A 244 12.20 -0.26 -34.25
C PHE A 244 11.42 0.14 -35.52
N GLU A 245 12.09 0.48 -36.62
CA GLU A 245 11.40 0.85 -37.86
C GLU A 245 10.68 -0.35 -38.50
N SER A 246 11.21 -1.57 -38.37
CA SER A 246 10.50 -2.81 -38.73
C SER A 246 9.20 -2.95 -37.93
N ALA A 247 9.28 -2.91 -36.59
CA ALA A 247 8.12 -3.04 -35.71
C ALA A 247 7.07 -1.96 -35.99
N LYS A 248 7.49 -0.70 -36.11
CA LYS A 248 6.62 0.44 -36.39
C LYS A 248 5.86 0.27 -37.70
N LYS A 249 6.53 -0.20 -38.76
CA LYS A 249 5.93 -0.48 -40.07
C LYS A 249 4.97 -1.67 -40.00
N ASN A 250 5.42 -2.79 -39.46
CA ASN A 250 4.68 -4.05 -39.53
C ASN A 250 3.51 -4.11 -38.53
N CYS A 251 3.62 -3.40 -37.41
CA CYS A 251 2.57 -3.29 -36.40
C CYS A 251 1.69 -2.03 -36.55
N GLY A 252 1.98 -1.13 -37.50
CA GLY A 252 1.20 0.09 -37.73
C GLY A 252 1.22 1.07 -36.55
N GLY A 253 2.29 1.07 -35.75
CA GLY A 253 2.42 1.91 -34.55
C GLY A 253 1.61 1.45 -33.32
N ASN A 254 0.94 0.30 -33.40
CA ASN A 254 0.27 -0.34 -32.26
C ASN A 254 0.95 -1.67 -31.90
N TYR A 255 1.52 -1.74 -30.71
CA TYR A 255 2.32 -2.85 -30.18
C TYR A 255 1.57 -3.66 -29.12
N VAL A 256 0.29 -3.34 -28.88
CA VAL A 256 -0.59 -4.04 -27.94
C VAL A 256 -1.79 -4.62 -28.68
N ASN A 257 -2.31 -5.75 -28.20
CA ASN A 257 -3.49 -6.43 -28.77
C ASN A 257 -3.40 -6.63 -30.30
N VAL A 258 -2.19 -6.92 -30.80
CA VAL A 258 -1.94 -7.05 -32.23
C VAL A 258 -2.59 -8.32 -32.80
N ASN A 259 -2.95 -8.28 -34.09
CA ASN A 259 -3.49 -9.44 -34.78
C ASN A 259 -2.44 -10.57 -34.80
N PRO A 260 -2.70 -11.73 -34.17
CA PRO A 260 -1.72 -12.82 -34.09
C PRO A 260 -1.37 -13.41 -35.47
N SER A 261 -2.26 -13.25 -36.46
CA SER A 261 -2.01 -13.66 -37.85
C SER A 261 -1.04 -12.74 -38.59
N ASN A 262 -0.75 -11.55 -38.07
CA ASN A 262 0.31 -10.67 -38.60
C ASN A 262 1.67 -11.19 -38.14
N VAL A 263 2.17 -12.22 -38.83
CA VAL A 263 3.41 -12.92 -38.50
C VAL A 263 4.60 -11.97 -38.37
N GLN A 264 4.67 -10.94 -39.21
CA GLN A 264 5.80 -10.03 -39.21
C GLN A 264 5.80 -9.14 -37.95
N CYS A 265 4.65 -8.56 -37.58
CA CYS A 265 4.53 -7.80 -36.33
C CYS A 265 4.83 -8.68 -35.11
N THR A 266 4.28 -9.90 -35.07
CA THR A 266 4.53 -10.83 -33.95
C THR A 266 6.02 -11.16 -33.79
N LYS A 267 6.75 -11.34 -34.90
CA LYS A 267 8.20 -11.55 -34.88
C LYS A 267 8.96 -10.33 -34.37
N ASP A 268 8.60 -9.12 -34.82
CA ASP A 268 9.23 -7.89 -34.34
C ASP A 268 9.00 -7.69 -32.82
N LEU A 269 7.76 -7.92 -32.34
CA LEU A 269 7.43 -7.83 -30.91
C LEU A 269 8.15 -8.90 -30.08
N GLN A 270 8.32 -10.11 -30.63
CA GLN A 270 9.11 -11.15 -29.97
C GLN A 270 10.57 -10.70 -29.82
N ALA A 271 11.19 -10.19 -30.89
CA ALA A 271 12.56 -9.69 -30.83
C ALA A 271 12.72 -8.53 -29.84
N ILE A 272 11.77 -7.59 -29.79
CA ILE A 272 11.74 -6.51 -28.79
C ILE A 272 11.65 -7.08 -27.37
N SER A 273 10.78 -8.06 -27.14
CA SER A 273 10.64 -8.74 -25.85
C SER A 273 11.95 -9.41 -25.43
N GLU A 274 12.63 -10.10 -26.34
CA GLU A 274 13.92 -10.74 -26.08
C GLU A 274 15.01 -9.70 -25.74
N CYS A 275 15.12 -8.61 -26.51
CA CYS A 275 16.04 -7.49 -26.25
C CYS A 275 15.81 -6.84 -24.87
N THR A 276 14.56 -6.72 -24.45
CA THR A 276 14.19 -6.04 -23.20
C THR A 276 14.01 -6.99 -22.01
N SER A 277 14.14 -8.30 -22.21
CA SER A 277 13.83 -9.32 -21.19
C SER A 277 14.65 -9.22 -19.89
N ARG A 278 15.85 -8.64 -19.94
CA ARG A 278 16.77 -8.54 -18.80
C ARG A 278 16.87 -7.14 -18.20
N ILE A 279 16.03 -6.20 -18.63
CA ILE A 279 16.03 -4.86 -18.06
C ILE A 279 15.16 -4.83 -16.79
N ASN A 280 15.56 -4.02 -15.83
CA ASN A 280 14.71 -3.67 -14.71
C ASN A 280 13.65 -2.68 -15.19
N SER A 281 12.43 -3.14 -15.47
CA SER A 281 11.41 -2.29 -16.11
C SER A 281 10.96 -1.08 -15.26
N PRO A 282 10.87 -1.15 -13.93
CA PRO A 282 10.71 0.05 -13.10
C PRO A 282 11.89 1.03 -13.16
N HIS A 283 13.12 0.52 -13.33
CA HIS A 283 14.36 1.32 -13.25
C HIS A 283 15.42 0.82 -14.25
N ILE A 284 15.34 1.23 -15.51
CA ILE A 284 16.18 0.67 -16.60
C ILE A 284 17.70 0.84 -16.43
N LEU A 285 18.13 1.73 -15.53
CA LEU A 285 19.55 1.96 -15.19
C LEU A 285 20.03 1.11 -14.00
N GLU A 286 19.12 0.42 -13.32
CA GLU A 286 19.42 -0.46 -12.19
C GLU A 286 19.55 -1.91 -12.64
N PRO A 287 20.31 -2.74 -11.91
CA PRO A 287 20.38 -4.17 -12.19
C PRO A 287 18.98 -4.80 -12.13
N SER A 288 18.75 -5.78 -13.00
CA SER A 288 17.56 -6.64 -12.92
C SER A 288 17.75 -7.64 -11.79
N CYS A 289 17.01 -7.42 -10.72
CA CYS A 289 17.08 -8.19 -9.49
C CYS A 289 15.89 -9.14 -9.37
N ILE A 290 16.09 -10.24 -8.65
CA ILE A 290 14.99 -11.15 -8.31
C ILE A 290 13.94 -10.36 -7.50
N LEU A 291 12.69 -10.41 -7.96
CA LEU A 291 11.55 -9.90 -7.22
C LEU A 291 11.28 -10.83 -6.05
N VAL A 292 11.35 -10.31 -4.82
CA VAL A 292 11.01 -11.07 -3.62
C VAL A 292 9.49 -11.18 -3.55
N THR A 293 8.95 -12.33 -3.96
CA THR A 293 7.56 -12.72 -3.71
C THR A 293 7.52 -13.90 -2.73
N PRO A 294 6.66 -13.87 -1.69
CA PRO A 294 6.55 -14.99 -0.72
C PRO A 294 6.10 -16.31 -1.35
N LYS A 295 5.49 -16.25 -2.55
CA LYS A 295 5.10 -17.41 -3.34
C LYS A 295 5.69 -17.24 -4.75
N PRO A 296 6.73 -18.00 -5.14
CA PRO A 296 7.14 -18.07 -6.52
C PRO A 296 6.00 -18.74 -7.30
N LYS A 297 5.16 -17.95 -7.97
CA LYS A 297 4.47 -18.48 -9.15
C LYS A 297 5.57 -18.69 -10.18
N GLU A 298 5.59 -19.88 -10.78
CA GLU A 298 6.46 -20.25 -11.89
C GLU A 298 6.40 -19.17 -12.97
N ILE A 299 7.31 -18.21 -12.90
CA ILE A 299 7.68 -17.42 -14.05
C ILE A 299 8.61 -18.37 -14.81
N ASN A 300 8.08 -18.90 -15.92
CA ASN A 300 8.83 -19.69 -16.90
C ASN A 300 10.10 -18.93 -17.31
N SER A 301 11.16 -19.15 -16.52
CA SER A 301 12.53 -18.87 -16.88
C SER A 301 13.22 -20.23 -16.81
N SER A 302 13.37 -20.81 -17.98
CA SER A 302 14.12 -22.03 -18.20
C SER A 302 15.57 -21.82 -17.78
N ARG A 303 15.88 -22.17 -16.52
CA ARG A 303 17.20 -22.58 -16.00
C ARG A 303 17.05 -23.11 -14.57
N ILE A 304 16.90 -24.42 -14.49
CA ILE A 304 17.04 -25.19 -13.25
C ILE A 304 18.52 -25.19 -12.88
N ILE A 305 18.89 -24.51 -11.79
CA ILE A 305 20.09 -24.80 -11.01
C ILE A 305 19.64 -24.82 -9.54
N HIS A 306 19.84 -25.95 -8.87
CA HIS A 306 19.57 -26.12 -7.44
C HIS A 306 20.41 -25.10 -6.63
N SER A 307 19.77 -24.12 -6.03
CA SER A 307 20.37 -23.18 -5.07
C SER A 307 19.33 -22.80 -4.00
N PRO A 308 19.76 -22.47 -2.76
CA PRO A 308 18.85 -22.02 -1.71
C PRO A 308 18.11 -20.74 -2.16
N PRO A 309 16.95 -20.37 -1.56
CA PRO A 309 16.20 -19.20 -2.01
C PRO A 309 17.12 -17.99 -2.05
N HIS A 310 17.27 -17.39 -3.24
CA HIS A 310 18.28 -16.39 -3.51
C HIS A 310 17.98 -15.11 -2.71
N THR A 311 18.77 -14.87 -1.68
CA THR A 311 18.89 -13.55 -1.07
C THR A 311 19.27 -12.55 -2.18
N PRO A 312 18.53 -11.44 -2.37
CA PRO A 312 18.92 -10.43 -3.35
C PRO A 312 20.32 -9.88 -3.07
N GLY A 313 21.01 -9.39 -4.10
CA GLY A 313 22.25 -8.63 -3.90
C GLY A 313 21.99 -7.33 -3.12
N PHE A 314 23.01 -6.77 -2.48
CA PHE A 314 22.88 -5.50 -1.73
C PHE A 314 22.57 -4.30 -2.64
N GLU A 315 23.00 -4.38 -3.89
CA GLU A 315 22.69 -3.43 -4.95
C GLU A 315 21.21 -3.42 -5.36
N CYS A 316 20.45 -4.43 -4.94
CA CYS A 316 19.05 -4.60 -5.30
C CYS A 316 18.11 -3.93 -4.29
N ARG A 317 17.19 -3.09 -4.78
CA ARG A 317 16.08 -2.57 -3.97
C ARG A 317 15.26 -3.66 -3.28
N SER A 318 15.16 -4.84 -3.91
CA SER A 318 14.45 -6.00 -3.35
C SER A 318 15.06 -6.53 -2.05
N TYR A 319 16.33 -6.22 -1.77
CA TYR A 319 16.93 -6.51 -0.46
C TYR A 319 16.23 -5.76 0.67
N GLY A 320 16.02 -4.46 0.51
CA GLY A 320 15.26 -3.66 1.46
C GLY A 320 13.83 -4.20 1.65
N TYR A 321 13.21 -4.70 0.59
CA TYR A 321 11.86 -5.26 0.66
C TYR A 321 11.83 -6.56 1.48
N MET A 322 12.87 -7.41 1.33
CA MET A 322 13.08 -8.58 2.19
C MET A 322 13.26 -8.17 3.66
N LEU A 323 14.04 -7.13 3.95
CA LEU A 323 14.16 -6.61 5.32
C LEU A 323 12.81 -6.15 5.88
N SER A 324 11.99 -5.43 5.10
CA SER A 324 10.65 -5.04 5.56
C SER A 324 9.75 -6.22 5.87
N TYR A 325 9.88 -7.34 5.13
CA TYR A 325 9.13 -8.56 5.40
C TYR A 325 9.47 -9.14 6.77
N TYR A 326 10.76 -9.29 7.09
CA TYR A 326 11.18 -9.80 8.41
C TYR A 326 10.80 -8.86 9.53
N TRP A 327 10.94 -7.56 9.29
CA TRP A 327 10.59 -6.52 10.27
C TRP A 327 9.09 -6.49 10.56
N ALA A 328 8.23 -6.37 9.54
CA ALA A 328 6.79 -6.22 9.71
C ALA A 328 6.12 -7.49 10.28
N ASN A 329 6.75 -8.66 10.13
CA ASN A 329 6.27 -9.92 10.69
C ASN A 329 6.82 -10.21 12.11
N ASP A 330 7.78 -9.43 12.63
CA ASP A 330 8.23 -9.58 14.01
C ASP A 330 7.10 -9.23 14.99
N LYS A 331 6.88 -10.11 15.98
CA LYS A 331 5.79 -9.95 16.96
C LYS A 331 5.88 -8.64 17.74
N ARG A 332 7.10 -8.18 18.05
CA ARG A 332 7.33 -6.93 18.79
C ARG A 332 7.00 -5.72 17.92
N VAL A 333 7.34 -5.76 16.63
CA VAL A 333 6.96 -4.72 15.66
C VAL A 333 5.45 -4.63 15.56
N ARG A 334 4.78 -5.77 15.35
CA ARG A 334 3.31 -5.81 15.27
C ARG A 334 2.62 -5.30 16.53
N MET A 335 3.17 -5.61 17.70
CA MET A 335 2.70 -5.05 18.97
C MET A 335 2.91 -3.54 19.05
N ALA A 336 4.09 -3.04 18.69
CA ALA A 336 4.40 -1.60 18.70
C ALA A 336 3.52 -0.81 17.74
N LEU A 337 3.18 -1.37 16.58
CA LEU A 337 2.26 -0.80 15.60
C LEU A 337 0.78 -1.00 15.97
N ASN A 338 0.47 -1.60 17.13
CA ASN A 338 -0.89 -1.93 17.57
C ASN A 338 -1.69 -2.75 16.53
N VAL A 339 -1.02 -3.66 15.82
CA VAL A 339 -1.67 -4.59 14.88
C VAL A 339 -2.50 -5.58 15.68
N ARG A 340 -3.80 -5.67 15.35
CA ARG A 340 -4.74 -6.57 16.05
C ARG A 340 -4.30 -8.03 15.88
N LYS A 341 -4.28 -8.79 16.98
CA LYS A 341 -3.86 -10.20 16.95
C LYS A 341 -4.90 -11.04 16.20
N GLY A 342 -4.41 -12.01 15.42
CA GLY A 342 -5.26 -12.97 14.70
C GLY A 342 -5.96 -12.44 13.44
N THR A 343 -5.80 -11.16 13.09
CA THR A 343 -6.50 -10.57 11.94
C THR A 343 -5.72 -10.72 10.63
N VAL A 344 -4.41 -10.50 10.67
CA VAL A 344 -3.48 -10.71 9.55
C VAL A 344 -2.43 -11.73 10.00
N LEU A 345 -2.32 -12.86 9.31
CA LEU A 345 -1.37 -13.90 9.73
C LEU A 345 0.06 -13.54 9.35
N GLU A 346 0.24 -13.06 8.13
CA GLU A 346 1.50 -12.73 7.51
C GLU A 346 1.35 -11.38 6.78
N TRP A 347 2.24 -10.45 7.08
CA TRP A 347 2.34 -9.20 6.32
C TRP A 347 3.15 -9.45 5.04
N ILE A 348 2.62 -8.97 3.92
CA ILE A 348 3.27 -9.04 2.62
C ILE A 348 3.27 -7.63 2.03
N ARG A 349 4.43 -7.17 1.54
CA ARG A 349 4.59 -5.84 0.94
C ARG A 349 3.59 -5.60 -0.18
N CYS A 350 3.47 -6.52 -1.13
CA CYS A 350 2.49 -6.45 -2.21
C CYS A 350 1.75 -7.78 -2.30
N ASN A 351 0.51 -7.80 -1.83
CA ASN A 351 -0.30 -9.01 -1.78
C ASN A 351 -1.10 -9.19 -3.08
N SER A 352 -0.56 -9.93 -4.04
CA SER A 352 -1.27 -10.25 -5.28
C SER A 352 -2.41 -11.27 -5.11
N GLY A 353 -2.62 -11.79 -3.89
CA GLY A 353 -3.65 -12.78 -3.57
C GLY A 353 -4.94 -12.16 -3.04
N ILE A 354 -5.07 -10.82 -3.02
CA ILE A 354 -6.30 -10.15 -2.61
C ILE A 354 -7.44 -10.42 -3.61
N ASN A 355 -8.68 -10.49 -3.09
CA ASN A 355 -9.89 -10.65 -3.90
C ASN A 355 -10.27 -9.31 -4.56
N TYR A 356 -9.48 -8.93 -5.57
CA TYR A 356 -9.58 -7.65 -6.27
C TYR A 356 -10.02 -7.84 -7.72
N LEU A 357 -11.05 -7.11 -8.14
CA LEU A 357 -11.50 -7.06 -9.53
C LEU A 357 -11.36 -5.62 -10.06
N ALA A 358 -10.59 -5.43 -11.12
CA ALA A 358 -10.54 -4.16 -11.81
C ALA A 358 -11.85 -3.94 -12.58
N ASP A 359 -12.60 -2.87 -12.30
CA ASP A 359 -13.94 -2.57 -12.82
C ASP A 359 -14.01 -1.25 -13.60
N ARG A 360 -12.93 -0.98 -14.36
CA ARG A 360 -12.72 0.23 -15.17
C ARG A 360 -13.54 0.27 -16.45
#